data_AF-A0A0J1BP92-F1
#
_entry.id   AF-A0A0J1BP92-F1
#
_cell.length_a   1.000
_cell.length_b   1.000
_cell.length_c   1.000
_cell.angle_alpha   90.00
_cell.angle_beta   90.00
_cell.angle_gamma   90.00
#
_symmetry.space_group_name_H-M   'P 1'
#
loop_
_entity.id
_entity.type
_entity.pdbx_description
1 polymer ?
#
loop_
_entity_poly.entity_id
_entity_poly.type
_entity_poly.pdbx_seq_one_letter_code
_entity_poly.pdbx_strand_id
1 'polypeptide(L)'
;MKKLLFMLLALAGFKYANAQQYALFGSRTMFDAFENPSQKSFTLDSSRKFSSNFFLPYFGTNSLNKGTSKYALRRLTQEGIYDTRSLPIGTGEYNHFYQNSNIYVAAFRLFKSYKYQKELGLSWQIRSDAQIDYTNESLAIFDSYKRFNEGQEYNDIFNSKGYEQTYHQFSITYRENWNKRLAFGVKASLLSGILYNKLDVTDSYLYVDPESESLLIGLAGTYSANFSDTKEIEKKTFFPTFKNPGVSLSFGTNYTTKKGLFLMANIKDLGFIWWRSNTQRTTINQFKPINDLEFADTDQQITDLFLLNQTPQKFLAPTNAKLDVYASRRYGFYKPAFVASKNLFYKGGDIAFVNEFITNNFSGSITPLYNLNDIFMVGLQAKYQTPNFELFLGTDNLVATSFQTIGTIKSDATVGSGPNGASFYMGVGIKFGNTVNHPQFSDIMPGINDKNEGSFFRNLFGIFKRK
;
A
#
# COMPACT_ATOMS: atom_id res chain seq x y z
N MET A 1 3.18 -26.59 -10.03
CA MET A 1 2.90 -27.03 -8.65
C MET A 1 3.45 -26.07 -7.60
N LYS A 2 4.35 -26.45 -6.66
CA LYS A 2 4.79 -25.56 -5.56
C LYS A 2 5.30 -24.20 -6.03
N LYS A 3 6.03 -24.11 -7.14
CA LYS A 3 6.69 -22.88 -7.60
C LYS A 3 5.75 -21.78 -8.08
N LEU A 4 4.59 -22.10 -8.67
CA LEU A 4 3.65 -21.10 -9.23
C LEU A 4 2.63 -20.63 -8.18
N LEU A 5 2.24 -21.50 -7.26
CA LEU A 5 1.54 -21.07 -6.05
C LEU A 5 2.50 -20.33 -5.12
N PHE A 6 3.75 -20.80 -4.93
CA PHE A 6 4.83 -19.98 -4.35
C PHE A 6 5.10 -18.74 -5.17
N MET A 7 4.65 -18.62 -6.43
CA MET A 7 4.81 -17.42 -7.23
C MET A 7 3.64 -16.48 -7.00
N LEU A 8 2.38 -16.92 -6.94
CA LEU A 8 1.25 -16.12 -6.46
C LEU A 8 1.42 -15.71 -4.99
N LEU A 9 2.02 -16.59 -4.17
CA LEU A 9 2.32 -16.37 -2.75
C LEU A 9 3.67 -15.75 -2.47
N ALA A 10 4.65 -15.79 -3.39
CA ALA A 10 5.86 -14.96 -3.31
C ALA A 10 5.61 -13.62 -3.98
N LEU A 11 4.72 -13.49 -4.97
CA LEU A 11 4.17 -12.21 -5.40
C LEU A 11 3.38 -11.58 -4.23
N ALA A 12 2.63 -12.38 -3.46
CA ALA A 12 2.05 -11.96 -2.19
C ALA A 12 3.01 -12.03 -0.97
N GLY A 13 4.24 -12.54 -1.13
CA GLY A 13 5.11 -12.98 -0.02
C GLY A 13 6.60 -12.85 -0.30
N PHE A 14 6.98 -11.90 -1.14
CA PHE A 14 8.31 -11.33 -1.10
C PHE A 14 8.39 -10.66 0.26
N LYS A 15 9.34 -11.14 1.07
CA LYS A 15 9.83 -10.48 2.29
C LYS A 15 9.68 -8.97 2.12
N TYR A 16 9.05 -8.31 3.07
CA TYR A 16 8.55 -6.93 3.00
C TYR A 16 7.22 -6.77 2.23
N ALA A 17 6.14 -7.37 2.74
CA ALA A 17 4.79 -6.83 2.52
C ALA A 17 4.78 -5.35 3.02
N ASN A 18 3.80 -4.48 2.71
CA ASN A 18 3.83 -3.06 3.16
C ASN A 18 2.36 -2.42 3.44
N ALA A 19 2.12 -1.31 4.23
CA ALA A 19 0.94 -0.67 4.94
C ALA A 19 0.86 0.88 4.81
N GLN A 20 -0.29 1.48 5.18
CA GLN A 20 -0.44 2.90 5.61
C GLN A 20 -0.59 3.05 7.15
N GLN A 21 0.23 3.91 7.77
CA GLN A 21 0.42 4.00 9.23
C GLN A 21 -0.32 5.20 9.83
N TYR A 22 -1.58 4.99 10.22
CA TYR A 22 -2.42 6.06 10.77
C TYR A 22 -1.86 6.70 12.03
N ALA A 23 -1.12 5.94 12.84
CA ALA A 23 -0.47 6.44 14.05
C ALA A 23 0.64 7.49 13.79
N LEU A 24 1.20 7.55 12.57
CA LEU A 24 2.20 8.56 12.21
C LEU A 24 1.57 9.90 11.78
N PHE A 25 0.25 9.98 11.57
CA PHE A 25 -0.39 11.22 11.16
C PHE A 25 -0.22 12.31 12.22
N GLY A 26 0.17 13.51 11.77
CA GLY A 26 0.33 14.64 12.67
C GLY A 26 1.51 14.51 13.63
N SER A 27 2.41 13.53 13.43
CA SER A 27 3.62 13.30 14.24
C SER A 27 4.77 14.26 13.90
N ARG A 28 4.71 14.94 12.75
CA ARG A 28 5.79 15.79 12.21
C ARG A 28 7.09 15.04 11.96
N THR A 29 6.99 13.72 11.84
CA THR A 29 8.11 12.92 11.34
C THR A 29 8.41 13.31 9.90
N MET A 30 9.63 13.06 9.43
CA MET A 30 9.98 13.20 8.03
C MET A 30 9.03 12.37 7.15
N PHE A 31 8.69 11.15 7.59
CA PHE A 31 7.73 10.28 6.91
C PHE A 31 6.33 10.92 6.83
N ASP A 32 5.77 11.37 7.96
CA ASP A 32 4.48 12.08 8.01
C ASP A 32 4.49 13.29 7.07
N ALA A 33 5.61 14.02 6.96
CA ALA A 33 5.74 15.17 6.08
C ALA A 33 5.82 14.83 4.58
N PHE A 34 6.27 13.63 4.20
CA PHE A 34 6.26 13.17 2.81
C PHE A 34 4.92 12.55 2.39
N GLU A 35 4.25 11.88 3.32
CA GLU A 35 2.92 11.30 3.10
C GLU A 35 1.82 12.36 3.15
N ASN A 36 1.96 13.38 4.01
CA ASN A 36 1.00 14.47 4.19
C ASN A 36 1.64 15.81 3.77
N PRO A 37 1.47 16.28 2.51
CA PRO A 37 2.28 17.36 1.95
C PRO A 37 2.25 18.68 2.72
N SER A 38 1.16 19.01 3.42
CA SER A 38 1.04 20.25 4.20
C SER A 38 1.79 20.20 5.53
N GLN A 39 2.15 19.01 5.98
CA GLN A 39 2.77 18.80 7.28
C GLN A 39 4.22 19.24 7.26
N LYS A 40 4.64 19.86 8.37
CA LYS A 40 6.02 20.29 8.57
C LYS A 40 6.84 19.22 9.27
N SER A 41 8.12 19.14 8.95
CA SER A 41 9.08 18.28 9.67
C SER A 41 10.00 19.09 10.59
N PHE A 42 10.25 20.37 10.29
CA PHE A 42 11.22 21.17 11.05
C PHE A 42 10.57 21.99 12.17
N THR A 43 11.24 22.05 13.32
CA THR A 43 10.91 22.94 14.44
C THR A 43 11.98 24.02 14.52
N LEU A 44 11.55 25.28 14.54
CA LEU A 44 12.46 26.42 14.66
C LEU A 44 13.22 26.36 15.99
N ASP A 45 14.42 26.94 16.00
CA ASP A 45 15.38 27.04 17.10
C ASP A 45 15.93 25.71 17.63
N SER A 46 15.59 24.58 17.00
CA SER A 46 15.92 23.25 17.52
C SER A 46 16.26 22.23 16.44
N SER A 47 15.56 22.25 15.31
CA SER A 47 15.88 21.39 14.18
C SER A 47 17.07 21.92 13.38
N ARG A 48 17.85 21.00 12.80
CA ARG A 48 18.82 21.32 11.75
C ARG A 48 18.14 21.46 10.39
N LYS A 49 18.80 22.18 9.48
CA LYS A 49 18.27 22.61 8.16
C LYS A 49 17.91 21.48 7.20
N PHE A 50 18.61 20.36 7.24
CA PHE A 50 18.41 19.23 6.34
C PHE A 50 17.87 18.03 7.11
N SER A 51 17.06 17.18 6.47
CA SER A 51 16.56 15.92 7.00
C SER A 51 16.75 14.83 5.95
N SER A 52 17.26 13.67 6.34
CA SER A 52 17.46 12.53 5.44
C SER A 52 17.24 11.20 6.17
N ASN A 53 16.86 10.17 5.43
CA ASN A 53 16.94 8.79 5.92
C ASN A 53 18.33 8.18 5.68
N PHE A 54 19.23 8.86 4.95
CA PHE A 54 20.56 8.34 4.58
C PHE A 54 20.52 6.93 3.99
N PHE A 55 19.49 6.64 3.17
CA PHE A 55 19.24 5.31 2.60
C PHE A 55 18.94 4.20 3.62
N LEU A 56 18.75 4.53 4.90
CA LEU A 56 18.11 3.63 5.85
C LEU A 56 16.64 3.54 5.42
N PRO A 57 16.20 2.38 4.90
CA PRO A 57 14.87 2.30 4.32
C PRO A 57 13.85 2.49 5.42
N TYR A 58 12.89 3.38 5.16
CA TYR A 58 11.62 3.26 5.84
C TYR A 58 10.83 2.17 5.09
N PHE A 59 10.28 1.23 5.84
CA PHE A 59 9.40 0.19 5.32
C PHE A 59 8.20 0.12 6.24
N GLY A 60 7.01 -0.10 5.69
CA GLY A 60 5.87 -0.40 6.53
C GLY A 60 4.83 -1.22 5.82
N THR A 61 4.28 -2.24 6.53
CA THR A 61 3.44 -3.44 6.23
C THR A 61 2.04 -3.62 6.71
N ASN A 62 1.09 -3.92 5.79
CA ASN A 62 -0.24 -4.46 5.99
C ASN A 62 -0.58 -5.41 4.83
N SER A 63 -0.68 -6.69 5.15
CA SER A 63 -1.35 -7.68 4.32
C SER A 63 -2.43 -8.36 5.16
N LEU A 64 -3.57 -8.62 4.53
CA LEU A 64 -4.69 -9.24 5.20
C LEU A 64 -5.51 -10.07 4.21
N ASN A 65 -5.88 -11.25 4.65
CA ASN A 65 -6.81 -12.14 4.01
C ASN A 65 -7.98 -12.47 4.94
N LYS A 66 -9.20 -12.29 4.45
CA LYS A 66 -10.45 -12.64 5.12
C LYS A 66 -11.25 -13.62 4.27
N GLY A 67 -11.91 -14.57 4.93
CA GLY A 67 -12.76 -15.57 4.30
C GLY A 67 -12.53 -16.96 4.87
N THR A 68 -13.17 -17.96 4.28
CA THR A 68 -13.04 -19.39 4.60
C THR A 68 -11.63 -19.92 4.33
N SER A 69 -10.88 -19.30 3.42
CA SER A 69 -9.49 -19.64 3.08
C SER A 69 -8.47 -19.41 4.20
N LYS A 70 -8.87 -18.72 5.29
CA LYS A 70 -7.99 -18.31 6.39
C LYS A 70 -7.08 -19.43 6.90
N TYR A 71 -7.59 -20.65 7.06
CA TYR A 71 -6.83 -21.78 7.60
C TYR A 71 -5.86 -22.36 6.59
N ALA A 72 -6.31 -22.58 5.34
CA ALA A 72 -5.44 -23.03 4.25
C ALA A 72 -4.26 -22.08 4.04
N LEU A 73 -4.52 -20.76 4.08
CA LEU A 73 -3.46 -19.76 4.00
C LEU A 73 -2.56 -19.71 5.23
N ARG A 74 -3.06 -20.02 6.44
CA ARG A 74 -2.19 -20.10 7.63
C ARG A 74 -1.24 -21.28 7.53
N ARG A 75 -1.72 -22.46 7.13
CA ARG A 75 -0.86 -23.63 6.90
C ARG A 75 0.25 -23.32 5.93
N LEU A 76 -0.10 -22.59 4.89
CA LEU A 76 0.84 -22.19 3.87
C LEU A 76 1.88 -21.17 4.36
N THR A 77 1.48 -20.13 5.10
CA THR A 77 2.40 -19.09 5.57
C THR A 77 3.13 -19.43 6.87
N GLN A 78 2.61 -20.37 7.67
CA GLN A 78 3.13 -20.71 9.00
C GLN A 78 3.81 -22.09 9.02
N GLU A 79 3.24 -23.10 8.34
CA GLU A 79 3.80 -24.46 8.26
C GLU A 79 4.55 -24.70 6.94
N GLY A 80 4.36 -23.85 5.93
CA GLY A 80 4.87 -24.07 4.57
C GLY A 80 4.13 -25.16 3.80
N ILE A 81 2.95 -25.57 4.28
CA ILE A 81 2.14 -26.64 3.70
C ILE A 81 0.95 -26.03 2.97
N TYR A 82 0.87 -26.25 1.66
CA TYR A 82 -0.34 -25.96 0.92
C TYR A 82 -1.32 -27.12 1.06
N ASP A 83 -2.47 -26.84 1.65
CA ASP A 83 -3.54 -27.83 1.81
C ASP A 83 -4.88 -27.10 1.82
N THR A 84 -5.69 -27.39 0.82
CA THR A 84 -7.01 -26.78 0.65
C THR A 84 -8.14 -27.72 1.07
N ARG A 85 -7.84 -28.90 1.63
CA ARG A 85 -8.84 -29.94 1.90
C ARG A 85 -9.97 -29.49 2.83
N SER A 86 -9.69 -28.52 3.71
CA SER A 86 -10.67 -27.94 4.62
C SER A 86 -11.61 -26.91 3.98
N LEU A 87 -11.38 -26.50 2.73
CA LEU A 87 -12.21 -25.49 2.08
C LEU A 87 -13.50 -26.13 1.53
N PRO A 88 -14.66 -25.48 1.68
CA PRO A 88 -15.86 -25.91 0.98
C PRO A 88 -15.72 -25.60 -0.53
N ILE A 89 -16.22 -26.50 -1.36
CA ILE A 89 -16.17 -26.45 -2.84
C ILE A 89 -17.61 -26.42 -3.38
N GLY A 90 -17.83 -25.76 -4.51
CA GLY A 90 -19.14 -25.63 -5.14
C GLY A 90 -19.99 -24.52 -4.53
N THR A 91 -19.37 -23.62 -3.78
CA THR A 91 -20.05 -22.52 -3.08
C THR A 91 -19.87 -21.18 -3.78
N GLY A 92 -18.76 -20.99 -4.51
CA GLY A 92 -18.41 -19.69 -5.09
C GLY A 92 -18.14 -18.62 -4.02
N GLU A 93 -17.84 -19.03 -2.78
CA GLU A 93 -17.61 -18.11 -1.67
C GLU A 93 -16.33 -17.29 -1.89
N TYR A 94 -16.47 -15.96 -1.80
CA TYR A 94 -15.35 -15.04 -1.92
C TYR A 94 -14.50 -15.01 -0.66
N ASN A 95 -13.19 -15.02 -0.91
CA ASN A 95 -12.16 -14.59 0.00
C ASN A 95 -11.60 -13.25 -0.49
N HIS A 96 -11.22 -12.41 0.46
CA HIS A 96 -10.74 -11.07 0.19
C HIS A 96 -9.31 -10.91 0.67
N PHE A 97 -8.41 -10.65 -0.25
CA PHE A 97 -7.01 -10.33 0.02
C PHE A 97 -6.74 -8.85 -0.27
N TYR A 98 -6.06 -8.21 0.68
CA TYR A 98 -5.64 -6.81 0.59
C TYR A 98 -4.18 -6.69 1.00
N GLN A 99 -3.42 -5.91 0.25
CA GLN A 99 -2.03 -5.56 0.55
C GLN A 99 -1.76 -4.12 0.07
N ASN A 100 -1.00 -3.33 0.84
CA ASN A 100 -0.74 -1.92 0.50
C ASN A 100 0.67 -1.46 0.86
N SER A 101 1.63 -1.64 -0.02
CA SER A 101 3.02 -1.29 0.18
C SER A 101 3.48 0.15 -0.03
N ASN A 102 4.33 0.66 0.88
CA ASN A 102 5.10 1.89 0.72
C ASN A 102 6.49 1.79 1.39
N ILE A 103 7.56 1.82 0.59
CA ILE A 103 8.95 1.80 1.03
C ILE A 103 9.65 3.07 0.56
N TYR A 104 10.26 3.82 1.47
CA TYR A 104 11.10 4.97 1.10
C TYR A 104 12.56 4.52 1.02
N VAL A 105 13.07 4.43 -0.20
CA VAL A 105 14.47 4.08 -0.47
C VAL A 105 15.36 5.26 -0.12
N ALA A 106 15.00 6.46 -0.60
CA ALA A 106 15.70 7.69 -0.30
C ALA A 106 14.70 8.80 -0.01
N ALA A 107 15.00 9.61 1.00
CA ALA A 107 14.19 10.74 1.40
C ALA A 107 15.12 11.86 1.85
N PHE A 108 14.95 13.04 1.28
CA PHE A 108 15.72 14.24 1.62
C PHE A 108 14.80 15.44 1.70
N ARG A 109 14.88 16.21 2.78
CA ARG A 109 14.07 17.41 2.99
C ARG A 109 14.94 18.57 3.46
N LEU A 110 14.60 19.77 3.01
CA LEU A 110 15.32 21.00 3.25
C LEU A 110 14.36 22.07 3.78
N PHE A 111 14.79 22.76 4.83
CA PHE A 111 14.16 23.98 5.30
C PHE A 111 14.70 25.21 4.55
N LYS A 112 13.83 25.93 3.83
CA LYS A 112 14.22 27.07 2.98
C LYS A 112 14.07 28.43 3.69
N SER A 113 12.98 28.67 4.42
CA SER A 113 12.68 30.00 4.95
C SER A 113 11.88 29.97 6.26
N TYR A 114 12.28 30.82 7.23
CA TYR A 114 11.61 30.97 8.52
C TYR A 114 10.24 31.67 8.42
N LYS A 115 10.11 32.69 7.55
CA LYS A 115 8.94 33.58 7.50
C LYS A 115 7.65 32.83 7.18
N TYR A 116 7.74 31.93 6.20
CA TYR A 116 6.62 31.09 5.77
C TYR A 116 6.84 29.60 6.09
N GLN A 117 7.89 29.25 6.85
CA GLN A 117 8.26 27.86 7.13
C GLN A 117 8.27 27.01 5.85
N LYS A 118 8.95 27.53 4.81
CA LYS A 118 9.02 26.88 3.49
C LYS A 118 9.86 25.61 3.60
N GLU A 119 9.33 24.49 3.14
CA GLU A 119 10.04 23.20 3.09
C GLU A 119 10.00 22.65 1.66
N LEU A 120 11.12 22.08 1.23
CA LEU A 120 11.26 21.35 -0.03
C LEU A 120 11.72 19.92 0.28
N GLY A 121 11.16 18.92 -0.37
CA GLY A 121 11.61 17.54 -0.23
C GLY A 121 11.72 16.81 -1.55
N LEU A 122 12.65 15.87 -1.60
CA LEU A 122 12.88 14.92 -2.68
C LEU A 122 12.77 13.52 -2.09
N SER A 123 12.05 12.63 -2.75
CA SER A 123 11.98 11.24 -2.31
C SER A 123 11.93 10.27 -3.47
N TRP A 124 12.45 9.08 -3.20
CA TRP A 124 12.28 7.90 -4.02
C TRP A 124 11.63 6.82 -3.16
N GLN A 125 10.42 6.43 -3.55
CA GLN A 125 9.66 5.39 -2.90
C GLN A 125 9.29 4.27 -3.88
N ILE A 126 9.06 3.08 -3.34
CA ILE A 126 8.50 1.93 -4.05
C ILE A 126 7.14 1.67 -3.44
N ARG A 127 6.11 1.63 -4.28
CA ARG A 127 4.75 1.37 -3.87
C ARG A 127 4.24 0.11 -4.53
N SER A 128 3.41 -0.62 -3.81
CA SER A 128 2.71 -1.80 -4.29
C SER A 128 1.30 -1.79 -3.69
N ASP A 129 0.28 -2.11 -4.44
CA ASP A 129 -1.10 -2.10 -3.99
C ASP A 129 -1.79 -3.31 -4.61
N ALA A 130 -2.38 -4.18 -3.79
CA ALA A 130 -3.13 -5.33 -4.27
C ALA A 130 -4.47 -5.46 -3.55
N GLN A 131 -5.50 -5.73 -4.34
CA GLN A 131 -6.82 -6.12 -3.86
C GLN A 131 -7.34 -7.24 -4.74
N ILE A 132 -7.60 -8.40 -4.14
CA ILE A 132 -7.97 -9.61 -4.86
C ILE A 132 -9.14 -10.26 -4.14
N ASP A 133 -10.27 -10.35 -4.84
CA ASP A 133 -11.42 -11.18 -4.48
C ASP A 133 -11.29 -12.49 -5.28
N TYR A 134 -11.15 -13.62 -4.58
CA TYR A 134 -10.95 -14.93 -5.18
C TYR A 134 -11.78 -15.99 -4.45
N THR A 135 -12.12 -17.08 -5.13
CA THR A 135 -12.98 -18.11 -4.54
C THR A 135 -12.18 -19.23 -3.86
N ASN A 136 -12.84 -20.03 -3.03
CA ASN A 136 -12.22 -21.23 -2.44
C ASN A 136 -11.74 -22.20 -3.53
N GLU A 137 -12.53 -22.31 -4.59
CA GLU A 137 -12.31 -23.17 -5.73
C GLU A 137 -11.06 -22.73 -6.48
N SER A 138 -10.84 -21.42 -6.66
CA SER A 138 -9.61 -20.90 -7.25
C SER A 138 -8.35 -21.33 -6.48
N LEU A 139 -8.42 -21.59 -5.17
CA LEU A 139 -7.30 -22.21 -4.45
C LEU A 139 -7.28 -23.73 -4.67
N ALA A 140 -8.43 -24.38 -4.52
CA ALA A 140 -8.52 -25.84 -4.54
C ALA A 140 -8.10 -26.47 -5.87
N ILE A 141 -8.40 -25.81 -7.01
CA ILE A 141 -8.03 -26.30 -8.33
C ILE A 141 -6.52 -26.42 -8.52
N PHE A 142 -5.72 -25.57 -7.86
CA PHE A 142 -4.26 -25.63 -7.86
C PHE A 142 -3.67 -26.55 -6.79
N ASP A 143 -4.51 -27.12 -5.92
CA ASP A 143 -4.10 -28.17 -4.97
C ASP A 143 -4.36 -29.55 -5.58
N SER A 144 -5.61 -29.81 -5.98
CA SER A 144 -5.99 -31.03 -6.68
C SER A 144 -7.35 -30.89 -7.36
N TYR A 145 -7.43 -31.23 -8.65
CA TYR A 145 -8.71 -31.30 -9.38
C TYR A 145 -9.67 -32.36 -8.80
N LYS A 146 -9.15 -33.38 -8.09
CA LYS A 146 -9.97 -34.44 -7.45
C LYS A 146 -10.84 -33.92 -6.30
N ARG A 147 -10.71 -32.64 -5.95
CA ARG A 147 -11.56 -31.92 -4.99
C ARG A 147 -12.94 -31.62 -5.54
N PHE A 148 -13.11 -31.69 -6.86
CA PHE A 148 -14.37 -31.45 -7.55
C PHE A 148 -15.01 -32.80 -7.89
N ASN A 149 -16.28 -32.98 -7.53
CA ASN A 149 -17.00 -34.23 -7.79
C ASN A 149 -17.12 -34.50 -9.30
N GLU A 150 -16.84 -35.74 -9.68
CA GLU A 150 -17.05 -36.24 -11.05
C GLU A 150 -18.53 -36.23 -11.42
N GLY A 151 -18.83 -35.90 -12.68
CA GLY A 151 -20.20 -35.82 -13.18
C GLY A 151 -21.02 -34.64 -12.65
N GLN A 152 -20.42 -33.74 -11.86
CA GLN A 152 -21.06 -32.54 -11.36
C GLN A 152 -20.60 -31.30 -12.14
N GLU A 153 -21.56 -30.52 -12.63
CA GLU A 153 -21.29 -29.22 -13.24
C GLU A 153 -21.13 -28.14 -12.17
N TYR A 154 -20.09 -27.34 -12.30
CA TYR A 154 -19.87 -26.16 -11.48
C TYR A 154 -19.85 -24.91 -12.35
N ASN A 155 -20.83 -24.05 -12.12
CA ASN A 155 -20.93 -22.76 -12.79
C ASN A 155 -20.51 -21.65 -11.82
N ASP A 156 -19.82 -20.64 -12.33
CA ASP A 156 -19.45 -19.40 -11.65
C ASP A 156 -18.55 -19.54 -10.41
N ILE A 157 -18.07 -20.74 -10.12
CA ILE A 157 -17.26 -21.04 -8.93
C ILE A 157 -15.86 -20.44 -8.97
N PHE A 158 -15.35 -20.00 -10.13
CA PHE A 158 -14.03 -19.35 -10.26
C PHE A 158 -14.13 -17.85 -10.51
N ASN A 159 -15.34 -17.28 -10.47
CA ASN A 159 -15.54 -15.86 -10.72
C ASN A 159 -14.75 -15.05 -9.68
N SER A 160 -13.74 -14.33 -10.14
CA SER A 160 -12.71 -13.71 -9.32
C SER A 160 -12.33 -12.39 -9.96
N LYS A 161 -12.00 -11.41 -9.13
CA LYS A 161 -11.56 -10.10 -9.61
C LYS A 161 -10.49 -9.55 -8.72
N GLY A 162 -9.52 -8.87 -9.30
CA GLY A 162 -8.48 -8.25 -8.52
C GLY A 162 -7.51 -7.47 -9.36
N TYR A 163 -6.71 -6.68 -8.67
CA TYR A 163 -5.57 -6.03 -9.26
C TYR A 163 -4.38 -6.06 -8.32
N GLU A 164 -3.21 -5.96 -8.91
CA GLU A 164 -1.94 -5.68 -8.26
C GLU A 164 -1.23 -4.61 -9.09
N GLN A 165 -0.69 -3.60 -8.44
CA GLN A 165 0.06 -2.54 -9.09
C GLN A 165 1.28 -2.17 -8.24
N THR A 166 2.47 -2.27 -8.82
CA THR A 166 3.75 -1.96 -8.17
C THR A 166 4.55 -0.99 -9.03
N TYR A 167 5.12 0.06 -8.44
CA TYR A 167 5.83 1.11 -9.16
C TYR A 167 6.84 1.85 -8.29
N HIS A 168 7.88 2.41 -8.91
CA HIS A 168 8.69 3.45 -8.30
C HIS A 168 7.98 4.79 -8.41
N GLN A 169 8.13 5.62 -7.39
CA GLN A 169 7.62 6.98 -7.33
C GLN A 169 8.73 7.92 -6.88
N PHE A 170 9.09 8.84 -7.78
CA PHE A 170 10.06 9.90 -7.54
C PHE A 170 9.31 11.20 -7.32
N SER A 171 9.44 11.81 -6.16
CA SER A 171 8.59 12.93 -5.77
C SER A 171 9.38 14.17 -5.40
N ILE A 172 8.81 15.31 -5.76
CA ILE A 172 9.17 16.62 -5.23
C ILE A 172 8.00 17.09 -4.36
N THR A 173 8.29 17.47 -3.13
CA THR A 173 7.33 18.04 -2.18
C THR A 173 7.66 19.49 -1.91
N TYR A 174 6.65 20.35 -1.91
CA TYR A 174 6.78 21.75 -1.52
C TYR A 174 5.66 22.13 -0.58
N ARG A 175 6.00 22.88 0.47
CA ARG A 175 5.07 23.24 1.53
C ARG A 175 5.39 24.60 2.12
N GLU A 176 4.37 25.37 2.44
CA GLU A 176 4.51 26.65 3.14
C GLU A 176 3.30 26.98 4.03
N ASN A 177 3.53 27.82 5.03
CA ASN A 177 2.50 28.44 5.84
C ASN A 177 1.90 29.62 5.08
N TRP A 178 0.59 29.57 4.84
CA TRP A 178 -0.16 30.75 4.44
C TRP A 178 -0.20 31.79 5.56
N ASN A 179 -0.42 31.34 6.80
CA ASN A 179 -0.34 32.14 8.02
C ASN A 179 0.07 31.24 9.20
N LYS A 180 0.07 31.77 10.44
CA LYS A 180 0.48 31.00 11.64
C LYS A 180 -0.37 29.75 11.94
N ARG A 181 -1.51 29.57 11.28
CA ARG A 181 -2.50 28.51 11.54
C ARG A 181 -2.80 27.63 10.33
N LEU A 182 -2.64 28.16 9.12
CA LEU A 182 -3.00 27.51 7.87
C LEU A 182 -1.74 27.25 7.05
N ALA A 183 -1.57 26.01 6.59
CA ALA A 183 -0.49 25.61 5.71
C ALA A 183 -1.02 24.81 4.53
N PHE A 184 -0.31 24.92 3.41
CA PHE A 184 -0.58 24.18 2.19
C PHE A 184 0.67 23.44 1.75
N GLY A 185 0.47 22.31 1.08
CA GLY A 185 1.56 21.59 0.46
C GLY A 185 1.11 20.83 -0.78
N VAL A 186 2.07 20.60 -1.65
CA VAL A 186 1.91 19.85 -2.89
C VAL A 186 3.03 18.83 -3.01
N LYS A 187 2.72 17.66 -3.55
CA LYS A 187 3.66 16.62 -3.95
C LYS A 187 3.42 16.33 -5.41
N ALA A 188 4.43 16.48 -6.24
CA ALA A 188 4.39 16.04 -7.63
C ALA A 188 5.31 14.85 -7.79
N SER A 189 4.85 13.81 -8.50
CA SER A 189 5.63 12.59 -8.66
C SER A 189 5.67 12.09 -10.09
N LEU A 190 6.85 11.60 -10.48
CA LEU A 190 7.05 10.76 -11.65
C LEU A 190 7.00 9.29 -11.22
N LEU A 191 6.24 8.50 -11.96
CA LEU A 191 6.05 7.08 -11.69
C LEU A 191 6.75 6.24 -12.74
N SER A 192 7.35 5.13 -12.31
CA SER A 192 7.86 4.09 -13.19
C SER A 192 7.23 2.77 -12.78
N GLY A 193 6.27 2.29 -13.58
CA GLY A 193 5.60 1.01 -13.40
C GLY A 193 6.58 -0.15 -13.39
N ILE A 194 6.45 -1.02 -12.40
CA ILE A 194 7.19 -2.27 -12.26
C ILE A 194 6.26 -3.39 -12.71
N LEU A 195 5.23 -3.70 -11.92
CA LEU A 195 4.30 -4.82 -12.11
C LEU A 195 2.87 -4.29 -12.12
N TYR A 196 2.05 -4.82 -13.01
CA TYR A 196 0.62 -4.62 -13.04
C TYR A 196 -0.04 -5.92 -13.48
N ASN A 197 -1.01 -6.36 -12.69
CA ASN A 197 -1.92 -7.43 -13.04
C ASN A 197 -3.33 -6.97 -12.70
N LYS A 198 -4.28 -7.23 -13.59
CA LYS A 198 -5.69 -7.07 -13.32
C LYS A 198 -6.45 -8.22 -13.94
N LEU A 199 -7.23 -8.92 -13.13
CA LEU A 199 -8.09 -10.01 -13.53
C LEU A 199 -9.54 -9.66 -13.19
N ASP A 200 -10.46 -9.99 -14.08
CA ASP A 200 -11.90 -9.87 -13.87
C ASP A 200 -12.60 -11.00 -14.62
N VAL A 201 -12.84 -12.12 -13.93
CA VAL A 201 -13.55 -13.30 -14.44
C VAL A 201 -15.02 -13.14 -14.09
N THR A 202 -15.86 -13.05 -15.11
CA THR A 202 -17.31 -12.82 -14.98
C THR A 202 -18.12 -14.09 -15.04
N ASP A 203 -17.63 -15.08 -15.78
CA ASP A 203 -18.31 -16.36 -15.97
C ASP A 203 -17.26 -17.47 -15.98
N SER A 204 -17.56 -18.57 -15.30
CA SER A 204 -16.67 -19.73 -15.23
C SER A 204 -17.44 -21.03 -15.22
N TYR A 205 -16.78 -22.09 -15.72
CA TYR A 205 -17.35 -23.42 -15.82
C TYR A 205 -16.28 -24.46 -15.48
N LEU A 206 -16.69 -25.48 -14.73
CA LEU A 206 -15.90 -26.68 -14.50
C LEU A 206 -16.78 -27.91 -14.58
N TYR A 207 -16.29 -28.93 -15.25
CA TYR A 207 -16.87 -30.27 -15.21
C TYR A 207 -15.75 -31.31 -15.29
N VAL A 208 -15.79 -32.28 -14.38
CA VAL A 208 -14.88 -33.44 -14.42
C VAL A 208 -15.67 -34.58 -15.04
N ASP A 209 -15.29 -34.95 -16.26
CA ASP A 209 -15.97 -35.98 -17.03
C ASP A 209 -15.48 -37.37 -16.61
N PRO A 210 -16.34 -38.21 -15.99
CA PRO A 210 -15.95 -39.54 -15.57
C PRO A 210 -15.77 -40.51 -16.76
N GLU A 211 -16.38 -40.23 -17.92
CA GLU A 211 -16.33 -41.13 -19.07
C GLU A 211 -15.07 -40.94 -19.91
N SER A 212 -14.64 -39.68 -20.06
CA SER A 212 -13.45 -39.32 -20.86
C SER A 212 -12.20 -39.04 -20.03
N GLU A 213 -12.27 -39.17 -18.70
CA GLU A 213 -11.20 -38.81 -17.74
C GLU A 213 -10.63 -37.41 -18.03
N SER A 214 -11.50 -36.46 -18.38
CA SER A 214 -11.11 -35.11 -18.80
C SER A 214 -11.68 -34.03 -17.88
N LEU A 215 -10.94 -32.93 -17.76
CA LEU A 215 -11.37 -31.74 -17.06
C LEU A 215 -11.80 -30.68 -18.07
N LEU A 216 -13.09 -30.41 -18.14
CA LEU A 216 -13.65 -29.34 -18.95
C LEU A 216 -13.63 -28.06 -18.13
N ILE A 217 -12.88 -27.06 -18.59
CA ILE A 217 -12.78 -25.76 -17.93
C ILE A 217 -13.13 -24.64 -18.90
N GLY A 218 -14.03 -23.77 -18.47
CA GLY A 218 -14.48 -22.60 -19.21
C GLY A 218 -14.25 -21.33 -18.40
N LEU A 219 -13.76 -20.28 -19.05
CA LEU A 219 -13.53 -18.97 -18.43
C LEU A 219 -13.90 -17.86 -19.39
N ALA A 220 -14.68 -16.89 -18.91
CA ALA A 220 -14.93 -15.62 -19.58
C ALA A 220 -14.55 -14.45 -18.67
N GLY A 221 -13.88 -13.45 -19.22
CA GLY A 221 -13.43 -12.30 -18.45
C GLY A 221 -12.40 -11.42 -19.15
N THR A 222 -11.75 -10.57 -18.38
CA THR A 222 -10.64 -9.74 -18.86
C THR A 222 -9.39 -9.90 -18.01
N TYR A 223 -8.25 -9.96 -18.69
CA TYR A 223 -6.94 -9.97 -18.06
C TYR A 223 -6.07 -8.86 -18.65
N SER A 224 -5.37 -8.12 -17.81
CA SER A 224 -4.41 -7.09 -18.21
C SER A 224 -3.16 -7.23 -17.38
N ALA A 225 -2.02 -7.41 -18.02
CA ALA A 225 -0.75 -7.61 -17.34
C ALA A 225 0.41 -6.96 -18.07
N ASN A 226 1.53 -6.77 -17.38
CA ASN A 226 2.81 -6.42 -17.99
C ASN A 226 3.92 -7.47 -17.81
N PHE A 227 3.56 -8.59 -17.17
CA PHE A 227 4.38 -9.79 -17.03
C PHE A 227 3.49 -11.01 -17.26
N SER A 228 3.96 -11.94 -18.07
CA SER A 228 3.27 -13.19 -18.38
C SER A 228 3.84 -14.38 -17.59
N ASP A 229 5.15 -14.38 -17.33
CA ASP A 229 5.86 -15.40 -16.56
C ASP A 229 6.76 -14.71 -15.53
N THR A 230 6.91 -15.26 -14.32
CA THR A 230 7.84 -14.67 -13.33
C THR A 230 9.29 -15.02 -13.56
N LYS A 231 9.61 -15.90 -14.51
CA LYS A 231 10.97 -15.94 -15.07
C LYS A 231 11.37 -14.59 -15.68
N GLU A 232 10.41 -13.75 -16.07
CA GLU A 232 10.64 -12.38 -16.53
C GLU A 232 10.91 -11.39 -15.37
N ILE A 233 10.63 -11.79 -14.12
CA ILE A 233 10.92 -11.00 -12.92
C ILE A 233 12.36 -11.27 -12.48
N GLU A 234 13.30 -10.56 -13.12
CA GLU A 234 14.71 -10.57 -12.73
C GLU A 234 15.03 -9.47 -11.71
N LYS A 235 16.20 -9.53 -11.07
CA LYS A 235 16.71 -8.41 -10.23
C LYS A 235 16.71 -7.07 -10.98
N LYS A 236 16.89 -7.08 -12.30
CA LYS A 236 16.87 -5.89 -13.17
C LYS A 236 15.48 -5.25 -13.28
N THR A 237 14.41 -6.03 -13.08
CA THR A 237 13.02 -5.58 -13.12
C THR A 237 12.68 -4.64 -11.96
N PHE A 238 13.40 -4.73 -10.85
CA PHE A 238 13.24 -3.88 -9.66
C PHE A 238 13.99 -2.55 -9.74
N PHE A 239 14.71 -2.28 -10.85
CA PHE A 239 15.32 -0.98 -11.09
C PHE A 239 14.40 -0.10 -11.96
N PRO A 240 14.37 1.22 -11.72
CA PRO A 240 13.51 2.13 -12.46
C PRO A 240 13.97 2.22 -13.93
N THR A 241 13.09 1.83 -14.87
CA THR A 241 13.37 1.88 -16.31
C THR A 241 12.54 2.90 -17.08
N PHE A 242 11.48 3.45 -16.46
CA PHE A 242 10.51 4.38 -17.08
C PHE A 242 9.88 3.87 -18.40
N LYS A 243 9.93 2.55 -18.65
CA LYS A 243 9.26 1.92 -19.78
C LYS A 243 7.73 2.09 -19.70
N ASN A 244 7.19 2.01 -18.48
CA ASN A 244 5.80 2.27 -18.14
C ASN A 244 5.71 3.56 -17.29
N PRO A 245 5.73 4.76 -17.92
CA PRO A 245 5.78 6.03 -17.19
C PRO A 245 4.41 6.40 -16.62
N GLY A 246 4.39 7.15 -15.53
CA GLY A 246 3.17 7.75 -14.98
C GLY A 246 3.46 9.05 -14.25
N VAL A 247 2.38 9.70 -13.82
CA VAL A 247 2.43 10.93 -13.03
C VAL A 247 1.40 10.87 -11.91
N SER A 248 1.73 11.45 -10.75
CA SER A 248 0.76 11.66 -9.67
C SER A 248 0.95 13.01 -9.00
N LEU A 249 -0.16 13.55 -8.49
CA LEU A 249 -0.21 14.76 -7.70
C LEU A 249 -0.85 14.47 -6.35
N SER A 250 -0.29 15.04 -5.28
CA SER A 250 -0.92 15.09 -3.97
C SER A 250 -1.01 16.52 -3.49
N PHE A 251 -2.10 16.82 -2.79
CA PHE A 251 -2.37 18.12 -2.21
C PHE A 251 -2.71 17.94 -0.74
N GLY A 252 -2.19 18.83 0.09
CA GLY A 252 -2.48 18.83 1.51
C GLY A 252 -2.81 20.22 2.00
N THR A 253 -3.68 20.29 2.99
CA THR A 253 -3.90 21.50 3.80
C THR A 253 -4.02 21.12 5.27
N ASN A 254 -3.55 21.99 6.16
CA ASN A 254 -3.82 21.85 7.59
C ASN A 254 -4.14 23.19 8.24
N TYR A 255 -4.95 23.11 9.29
CA TYR A 255 -5.43 24.24 10.05
C TYR A 255 -5.34 23.96 11.56
N THR A 256 -4.69 24.86 12.31
CA THR A 256 -4.67 24.82 13.78
C THR A 256 -5.51 25.94 14.35
N THR A 257 -6.57 25.61 15.08
CA THR A 257 -7.42 26.59 15.77
C THR A 257 -6.68 27.32 16.90
N LYS A 258 -7.23 28.44 17.38
CA LYS A 258 -6.75 29.13 18.59
C LYS A 258 -6.73 28.23 19.83
N LYS A 259 -7.68 27.28 19.91
CA LYS A 259 -7.87 26.38 21.06
C LYS A 259 -7.04 25.09 20.97
N GLY A 260 -6.15 24.98 19.97
CA GLY A 260 -5.22 23.85 19.82
C GLY A 260 -5.77 22.62 19.09
N LEU A 261 -7.00 22.66 18.56
CA LEU A 261 -7.50 21.65 17.62
C LEU A 261 -6.73 21.77 16.29
N PHE A 262 -6.16 20.67 15.83
CA PHE A 262 -5.46 20.53 14.56
C PHE A 262 -6.32 19.72 13.59
N LEU A 263 -6.54 20.26 12.40
CA LEU A 263 -7.29 19.65 11.31
C LEU A 263 -6.37 19.54 10.09
N MET A 264 -6.45 18.44 9.36
CA MET A 264 -5.69 18.22 8.14
C MET A 264 -6.55 17.46 7.13
N ALA A 265 -6.42 17.84 5.87
CA ALA A 265 -7.05 17.15 4.75
C ALA A 265 -6.01 16.96 3.64
N ASN A 266 -5.98 15.78 3.03
CA ASN A 266 -5.07 15.46 1.94
C ASN A 266 -5.79 14.71 0.82
N ILE A 267 -5.44 15.03 -0.41
CA ILE A 267 -5.66 14.18 -1.58
C ILE A 267 -4.30 13.61 -1.93
N LYS A 268 -4.15 12.30 -1.90
CA LYS A 268 -2.87 11.61 -2.11
C LYS A 268 -2.88 10.86 -3.43
N ASP A 269 -1.76 10.99 -4.15
CA ASP A 269 -1.40 10.21 -5.32
C ASP A 269 -2.52 10.10 -6.36
N LEU A 270 -3.17 11.22 -6.66
CA LEU A 270 -4.10 11.34 -7.77
C LEU A 270 -3.31 11.30 -9.08
N GLY A 271 -3.40 10.19 -9.81
CA GLY A 271 -2.53 9.95 -10.94
C GLY A 271 -2.89 8.72 -11.74
N PHE A 272 -2.04 8.41 -12.70
CA PHE A 272 -2.15 7.24 -13.57
C PHE A 272 -0.78 6.80 -14.05
N ILE A 273 -0.69 5.53 -14.47
CA ILE A 273 0.47 4.95 -15.13
C ILE A 273 0.04 4.50 -16.53
N TRP A 274 0.84 4.87 -17.52
CA TRP A 274 0.71 4.39 -18.88
C TRP A 274 1.53 3.11 -19.06
N TRP A 275 0.83 1.99 -19.04
CA TRP A 275 1.38 0.67 -19.28
C TRP A 275 1.47 0.49 -20.79
N ARG A 276 2.70 0.48 -21.32
CA ARG A 276 2.98 0.45 -22.76
C ARG A 276 4.09 -0.49 -23.21
N SER A 277 4.86 -1.05 -22.28
CA SER A 277 5.98 -1.95 -22.55
C SER A 277 5.71 -3.30 -21.92
N ASN A 278 5.88 -4.36 -22.71
CA ASN A 278 5.62 -5.75 -22.33
C ASN A 278 4.18 -5.95 -21.81
N THR A 279 3.23 -5.15 -22.30
CA THR A 279 1.85 -5.18 -21.82
C THR A 279 0.98 -6.02 -22.72
N GLN A 280 0.08 -6.76 -22.08
CA GLN A 280 -0.89 -7.60 -22.74
C GLN A 280 -2.27 -7.32 -22.14
N ARG A 281 -3.28 -7.38 -22.99
CA ARG A 281 -4.66 -7.35 -22.58
C ARG A 281 -5.42 -8.39 -23.38
N THR A 282 -6.24 -9.15 -22.69
CA THR A 282 -6.98 -10.26 -23.27
C THR A 282 -8.40 -10.25 -22.76
N THR A 283 -9.35 -10.36 -23.68
CA THR A 283 -10.68 -10.83 -23.35
C THR A 283 -10.62 -12.35 -23.40
N ILE A 284 -10.75 -12.97 -22.24
CA ILE A 284 -10.82 -14.41 -22.10
C ILE A 284 -12.27 -14.79 -22.42
N ASN A 285 -12.44 -15.70 -23.36
CA ASN A 285 -13.70 -16.38 -23.62
C ASN A 285 -13.33 -17.73 -24.21
N GLN A 286 -12.96 -18.66 -23.34
CA GLN A 286 -12.33 -19.92 -23.71
C GLN A 286 -13.01 -21.07 -23.00
N PHE A 287 -13.14 -22.17 -23.71
CA PHE A 287 -13.54 -23.47 -23.20
C PHE A 287 -12.49 -24.47 -23.67
N LYS A 288 -11.89 -25.21 -22.74
CA LYS A 288 -10.82 -26.16 -23.06
C LYS A 288 -11.03 -27.48 -22.32
N PRO A 289 -11.08 -28.62 -23.04
CA PRO A 289 -10.93 -29.93 -22.43
C PRO A 289 -9.45 -30.17 -22.11
N ILE A 290 -9.16 -30.55 -20.87
CA ILE A 290 -7.85 -31.03 -20.43
C ILE A 290 -7.95 -32.55 -20.29
N ASN A 291 -7.38 -33.27 -21.26
CA ASN A 291 -7.37 -34.73 -21.30
C ASN A 291 -6.14 -35.29 -20.59
N ASP A 292 -6.14 -36.59 -20.31
CA ASP A 292 -5.02 -37.34 -19.71
C ASP A 292 -4.56 -36.78 -18.35
N LEU A 293 -5.48 -36.67 -17.39
CA LEU A 293 -5.27 -36.09 -16.06
C LEU A 293 -4.21 -36.81 -15.21
N GLU A 294 -3.78 -38.02 -15.57
CA GLU A 294 -2.67 -38.75 -14.91
C GLU A 294 -1.27 -38.35 -15.40
N PHE A 295 -1.14 -37.85 -16.63
CA PHE A 295 0.14 -37.53 -17.29
C PHE A 295 0.32 -36.03 -17.62
N ALA A 296 -0.75 -35.24 -17.55
CA ALA A 296 -0.74 -33.82 -17.87
C ALA A 296 -0.17 -32.94 -16.73
N ASP A 297 0.63 -31.93 -17.10
CA ASP A 297 0.94 -30.79 -16.23
C ASP A 297 -0.31 -29.87 -16.19
N THR A 298 -1.38 -30.35 -15.52
CA THR A 298 -2.71 -29.71 -15.47
C THR A 298 -2.62 -28.23 -15.07
N ASP A 299 -1.70 -27.90 -14.15
CA ASP A 299 -1.37 -26.53 -13.74
C ASP A 299 -0.98 -25.65 -14.93
N GLN A 300 -0.08 -26.13 -15.78
CA GLN A 300 0.40 -25.39 -16.94
C GLN A 300 -0.73 -25.23 -17.95
N GLN A 301 -1.54 -26.26 -18.18
CA GLN A 301 -2.64 -26.18 -19.14
C GLN A 301 -3.76 -25.24 -18.69
N ILE A 302 -4.04 -25.15 -17.38
CA ILE A 302 -4.94 -24.15 -16.79
C ILE A 302 -4.32 -22.76 -16.91
N THR A 303 -3.02 -22.62 -16.65
CA THR A 303 -2.32 -21.33 -16.80
C THR A 303 -2.38 -20.86 -18.26
N ASP A 304 -2.19 -21.76 -19.22
CA ASP A 304 -2.23 -21.46 -20.65
C ASP A 304 -3.58 -20.88 -21.07
N LEU A 305 -4.71 -21.23 -20.42
CA LEU A 305 -6.02 -20.60 -20.70
C LEU A 305 -5.98 -19.08 -20.57
N PHE A 306 -5.22 -18.58 -19.60
CA PHE A 306 -5.04 -17.15 -19.36
C PHE A 306 -4.00 -16.52 -20.29
N LEU A 307 -3.10 -17.32 -20.89
CA LEU A 307 -1.99 -16.86 -21.73
C LEU A 307 -2.26 -17.00 -23.25
N LEU A 308 -3.16 -17.90 -23.67
CA LEU A 308 -3.33 -18.35 -25.06
C LEU A 308 -3.73 -17.26 -26.05
N ASN A 309 -4.34 -16.16 -25.60
CA ASN A 309 -4.82 -15.07 -26.45
C ASN A 309 -4.29 -13.70 -26.02
N GLN A 310 -3.03 -13.65 -25.57
CA GLN A 310 -2.39 -12.39 -25.19
C GLN A 310 -2.20 -11.46 -26.37
N THR A 311 -3.04 -10.41 -26.45
CA THR A 311 -2.86 -9.34 -27.44
C THR A 311 -2.00 -8.22 -26.85
N PRO A 312 -0.87 -7.85 -27.47
CA PRO A 312 -0.09 -6.72 -27.03
C PRO A 312 -0.94 -5.45 -27.11
N GLN A 313 -1.30 -4.89 -25.96
CA GLN A 313 -2.14 -3.70 -25.88
C GLN A 313 -1.66 -2.78 -24.78
N LYS A 314 -1.61 -1.48 -25.09
CA LYS A 314 -1.26 -0.42 -24.14
C LYS A 314 -2.52 0.02 -23.39
N PHE A 315 -2.40 0.36 -22.12
CA PHE A 315 -3.52 0.82 -21.31
C PHE A 315 -3.09 1.82 -20.24
N LEU A 316 -4.07 2.58 -19.74
CA LEU A 316 -3.90 3.47 -18.59
C LEU A 316 -4.51 2.82 -17.36
N ALA A 317 -3.78 2.84 -16.25
CA ALA A 317 -4.31 2.40 -14.96
C ALA A 317 -4.17 3.54 -13.94
N PRO A 318 -5.24 3.90 -13.21
CA PRO A 318 -5.15 4.90 -12.17
C PRO A 318 -4.30 4.39 -11.01
N THR A 319 -3.58 5.28 -10.33
CA THR A 319 -2.94 4.98 -9.05
C THR A 319 -3.98 4.84 -7.94
N ASN A 320 -3.62 4.21 -6.82
CA ASN A 320 -4.50 4.14 -5.66
C ASN A 320 -4.57 5.48 -4.90
N ALA A 321 -5.28 6.43 -5.50
CA ALA A 321 -5.46 7.78 -4.96
C ALA A 321 -6.39 7.75 -3.75
N LYS A 322 -6.08 8.55 -2.72
CA LYS A 322 -6.80 8.56 -1.45
C LYS A 322 -7.22 9.95 -1.01
N LEU A 323 -8.37 10.05 -0.35
CA LEU A 323 -8.80 11.23 0.38
C LEU A 323 -8.69 10.95 1.88
N ASP A 324 -7.85 11.73 2.56
CA ASP A 324 -7.60 11.59 4.00
C ASP A 324 -8.06 12.84 4.75
N VAL A 325 -8.74 12.64 5.87
CA VAL A 325 -9.08 13.68 6.85
C VAL A 325 -8.55 13.27 8.21
N TYR A 326 -7.93 14.22 8.92
CA TYR A 326 -7.33 14.02 10.23
C TYR A 326 -7.70 15.15 11.18
N ALA A 327 -8.10 14.81 12.40
CA ALA A 327 -8.37 15.76 13.46
C ALA A 327 -7.70 15.31 14.75
N SER A 328 -7.04 16.21 15.48
CA SER A 328 -6.41 15.87 16.75
C SER A 328 -6.32 17.06 17.69
N ARG A 329 -6.19 16.76 18.99
CA ARG A 329 -5.93 17.77 20.03
C ARG A 329 -5.06 17.16 21.12
N ARG A 330 -4.09 17.92 21.62
CA ARG A 330 -3.21 17.48 22.71
C ARG A 330 -3.74 17.95 24.06
N TYR A 331 -3.82 17.04 25.02
CA TYR A 331 -4.18 17.22 26.42
C TYR A 331 -3.02 16.73 27.30
N GLY A 332 -2.00 17.57 27.50
CA GLY A 332 -0.81 17.21 28.27
C GLY A 332 -0.04 16.05 27.62
N PHE A 333 0.00 14.90 28.30
CA PHE A 333 0.64 13.67 27.85
C PHE A 333 -0.21 12.88 26.84
N TYR A 334 -1.51 13.15 26.71
CA TYR A 334 -2.41 12.38 25.84
C TYR A 334 -2.79 13.18 24.60
N LYS A 335 -2.76 12.55 23.41
CA LYS A 335 -3.14 13.15 22.12
C LYS A 335 -4.09 12.20 21.38
N PRO A 336 -5.41 12.33 21.56
CA PRO A 336 -6.38 11.66 20.70
C PRO A 336 -6.35 12.25 19.30
N ALA A 337 -6.51 11.38 18.31
CA ALA A 337 -6.75 11.77 16.94
C ALA A 337 -7.74 10.85 16.25
N PHE A 338 -8.47 11.43 15.30
CA PHE A 338 -9.37 10.72 14.40
C PHE A 338 -8.84 10.83 12.98
N VAL A 339 -8.81 9.71 12.27
CA VAL A 339 -8.43 9.65 10.85
C VAL A 339 -9.54 8.96 10.08
N ALA A 340 -9.92 9.53 8.94
CA ALA A 340 -10.77 8.89 7.96
C ALA A 340 -10.06 8.93 6.60
N SER A 341 -9.93 7.78 5.96
CA SER A 341 -9.24 7.57 4.67
C SER A 341 -10.18 6.82 3.73
N LYS A 342 -10.27 7.28 2.48
CA LYS A 342 -11.08 6.61 1.44
C LYS A 342 -10.31 6.55 0.13
N ASN A 343 -10.28 5.37 -0.48
CA ASN A 343 -9.74 5.19 -1.83
C ASN A 343 -10.70 5.83 -2.86
N LEU A 344 -10.14 6.52 -3.86
CA LEU A 344 -10.92 7.27 -4.85
C LEU A 344 -11.33 6.40 -6.05
N PHE A 345 -10.43 5.54 -6.53
CA PHE A 345 -10.65 4.73 -7.73
C PHE A 345 -10.87 3.24 -7.43
N TYR A 346 -10.39 2.78 -6.28
CA TYR A 346 -10.49 1.39 -5.84
C TYR A 346 -11.37 1.28 -4.61
N LYS A 347 -11.86 0.08 -4.31
CA LYS A 347 -12.64 -0.16 -3.09
C LYS A 347 -11.72 -0.04 -1.86
N GLY A 348 -12.34 0.23 -0.71
CA GLY A 348 -11.66 0.30 0.57
C GLY A 348 -11.41 1.70 1.10
N GLY A 349 -10.87 1.72 2.30
CA GLY A 349 -10.67 2.89 3.14
C GLY A 349 -10.63 2.45 4.60
N ASP A 350 -10.27 3.36 5.48
CA ASP A 350 -10.12 3.08 6.90
C ASP A 350 -10.63 4.25 7.75
N ILE A 351 -11.16 3.90 8.92
CA ILE A 351 -11.49 4.84 9.99
C ILE A 351 -10.64 4.44 11.19
N ALA A 352 -9.76 5.32 11.65
CA ALA A 352 -8.85 5.05 12.74
C ALA A 352 -9.00 6.06 13.87
N PHE A 353 -8.95 5.58 15.11
CA PHE A 353 -8.90 6.42 16.29
C PHE A 353 -7.57 6.21 17.01
N VAL A 354 -6.65 7.16 16.86
CA VAL A 354 -5.28 7.09 17.38
C VAL A 354 -5.25 7.65 18.79
N ASN A 355 -4.85 6.82 19.75
CA ASN A 355 -4.63 7.21 21.14
C ASN A 355 -3.13 7.26 21.39
N GLU A 356 -2.54 8.45 21.31
CA GLU A 356 -1.10 8.62 21.54
C GLU A 356 -0.82 9.14 22.96
N PHE A 357 0.14 8.50 23.63
CA PHE A 357 0.65 8.86 24.95
C PHE A 357 2.10 9.30 24.80
N ILE A 358 2.41 10.50 25.28
CA ILE A 358 3.66 11.23 25.03
C ILE A 358 4.34 11.51 26.37
N THR A 359 5.56 11.00 26.53
CA THR A 359 6.44 11.26 27.68
C THR A 359 7.81 11.70 27.18
N ASN A 360 8.18 12.96 27.42
CA ASN A 360 9.41 13.57 26.91
C ASN A 360 9.54 13.40 25.38
N ASN A 361 10.60 12.71 24.94
CA ASN A 361 10.89 12.40 23.54
C ASN A 361 10.30 11.06 23.08
N PHE A 362 9.67 10.29 23.98
CA PHE A 362 9.04 9.01 23.66
C PHE A 362 7.54 9.17 23.55
N SER A 363 6.95 8.41 22.64
CA SER A 363 5.50 8.27 22.54
C SER A 363 5.13 6.85 22.16
N GLY A 364 4.09 6.33 22.80
CA GLY A 364 3.42 5.09 22.39
C GLY A 364 2.01 5.40 21.89
N SER A 365 1.49 4.63 20.95
CA SER A 365 0.08 4.76 20.56
C SER A 365 -0.64 3.43 20.41
N ILE A 366 -1.94 3.48 20.68
CA ILE A 366 -2.89 2.40 20.44
C ILE A 366 -3.94 2.93 19.46
N THR A 367 -4.14 2.21 18.36
CA THR A 367 -4.97 2.66 17.24
C THR A 367 -6.00 1.60 16.87
N PRO A 368 -7.17 1.55 17.55
CA PRO A 368 -8.32 0.86 17.00
C PRO A 368 -8.67 1.45 15.63
N LEU A 369 -8.87 0.58 14.65
CA LEU A 369 -9.18 0.97 13.29
C LEU A 369 -10.22 0.01 12.68
N TYR A 370 -11.10 0.57 11.87
CA TYR A 370 -12.08 -0.15 11.09
C TYR A 370 -11.78 0.04 9.61
N ASN A 371 -11.42 -1.05 8.94
CA ASN A 371 -11.29 -1.08 7.50
C ASN A 371 -12.68 -1.26 6.89
N LEU A 372 -12.98 -0.49 5.85
CA LEU A 372 -14.29 -0.49 5.17
C LEU A 372 -14.62 -1.79 4.43
N ASN A 373 -13.76 -2.81 4.49
CA ASN A 373 -14.03 -4.18 4.08
C ASN A 373 -14.43 -5.08 5.29
N ASP A 374 -15.04 -4.47 6.31
CA ASP A 374 -15.56 -5.11 7.52
C ASP A 374 -14.49 -5.87 8.32
N ILE A 375 -13.36 -5.21 8.55
CA ILE A 375 -12.30 -5.71 9.41
C ILE A 375 -12.01 -4.70 10.50
N PHE A 376 -12.09 -5.14 11.75
CA PHE A 376 -11.58 -4.40 12.88
C PHE A 376 -10.14 -4.82 13.18
N MET A 377 -9.24 -3.85 13.34
CA MET A 377 -7.84 -4.07 13.69
C MET A 377 -7.45 -3.16 14.86
N VAL A 378 -6.38 -3.52 15.55
CA VAL A 378 -5.78 -2.69 16.60
C VAL A 378 -4.31 -2.53 16.30
N GLY A 379 -3.90 -1.30 16.00
CA GLY A 379 -2.51 -0.96 15.80
C GLY A 379 -1.80 -0.57 17.09
N LEU A 380 -0.49 -0.82 17.14
CA LEU A 380 0.43 -0.34 18.17
C LEU A 380 1.61 0.38 17.53
N GLN A 381 2.07 1.46 18.15
CA GLN A 381 3.26 2.19 17.74
C GLN A 381 4.14 2.52 18.94
N ALA A 382 5.45 2.44 18.74
CA ALA A 382 6.45 3.11 19.56
C ALA A 382 7.23 4.11 18.70
N LYS A 383 7.45 5.31 19.21
CA LYS A 383 8.20 6.37 18.54
C LYS A 383 9.10 7.09 19.55
N TYR A 384 10.35 7.28 19.16
CA TYR A 384 11.30 8.19 19.79
C TYR A 384 11.57 9.35 18.84
N GLN A 385 11.36 10.57 19.29
CA GLN A 385 11.49 11.77 18.45
C GLN A 385 12.12 12.92 19.23
N THR A 386 13.22 13.42 18.68
CA THR A 386 13.89 14.66 19.09
C THR A 386 13.84 15.67 17.94
N PRO A 387 14.26 16.92 18.13
CA PRO A 387 14.30 17.89 17.04
C PRO A 387 15.13 17.44 15.82
N ASN A 388 16.12 16.55 16.01
CA ASN A 388 17.12 16.17 14.99
C ASN A 388 17.22 14.67 14.70
N PHE A 389 16.49 13.83 15.43
CA PHE A 389 16.51 12.39 15.24
C PHE A 389 15.14 11.82 15.55
N GLU A 390 14.68 10.90 14.72
CA GLU A 390 13.45 10.15 14.93
C GLU A 390 13.66 8.68 14.58
N LEU A 391 13.04 7.82 15.39
CA LEU A 391 12.94 6.39 15.20
C LEU A 391 11.52 5.99 15.56
N PHE A 392 10.88 5.18 14.74
CA PHE A 392 9.59 4.61 15.08
C PHE A 392 9.46 3.20 14.55
N LEU A 393 8.62 2.43 15.20
CA LEU A 393 8.17 1.12 14.72
C LEU A 393 6.75 0.82 15.23
N GLY A 394 6.05 -0.09 14.56
CA GLY A 394 4.71 -0.47 14.97
C GLY A 394 4.07 -1.51 14.07
N THR A 395 2.81 -1.78 14.33
CA THR A 395 1.91 -2.63 13.55
C THR A 395 0.54 -1.97 13.50
N ASP A 396 -0.19 -2.07 12.40
CA ASP A 396 -1.57 -1.61 12.28
C ASP A 396 -2.58 -2.72 12.65
N ASN A 397 -2.12 -3.98 12.74
CA ASN A 397 -2.95 -5.12 13.12
C ASN A 397 -2.20 -6.07 14.07
N LEU A 398 -2.12 -5.69 15.33
CA LEU A 398 -1.42 -6.42 16.38
C LEU A 398 -1.87 -7.87 16.48
N VAL A 399 -3.18 -8.13 16.46
CA VAL A 399 -3.74 -9.46 16.70
C VAL A 399 -3.35 -10.42 15.57
N ALA A 400 -3.63 -10.06 14.32
CA ALA A 400 -3.27 -10.90 13.18
C ALA A 400 -1.75 -11.08 13.07
N THR A 401 -0.98 -9.99 13.27
CA THR A 401 0.48 -10.03 13.24
C THR A 401 1.04 -10.97 14.31
N SER A 402 0.52 -10.91 15.54
CA SER A 402 0.98 -11.75 16.64
C SER A 402 0.69 -13.23 16.37
N PHE A 403 -0.50 -13.55 15.88
CA PHE A 403 -0.83 -14.92 15.47
C PHE A 403 0.05 -15.41 14.34
N GLN A 404 0.30 -14.57 13.33
CA GLN A 404 1.19 -14.92 12.23
C GLN A 404 2.62 -15.17 12.72
N THR A 405 3.18 -14.29 13.55
CA THR A 405 4.54 -14.42 14.08
C THR A 405 4.68 -15.66 14.97
N ILE A 406 3.78 -15.88 15.91
CA ILE A 406 3.84 -17.03 16.82
C ILE A 406 3.63 -18.33 16.05
N GLY A 407 2.65 -18.37 15.13
CA GLY A 407 2.36 -19.53 14.29
C GLY A 407 3.54 -19.89 13.39
N THR A 408 4.19 -18.91 12.75
CA THR A 408 5.40 -19.16 11.95
C THR A 408 6.58 -19.66 12.81
N ILE A 409 6.80 -19.09 14.01
CA ILE A 409 7.89 -19.54 14.91
C ILE A 409 7.64 -20.98 15.40
N LYS A 410 6.39 -21.33 15.70
CA LYS A 410 6.00 -22.68 16.15
C LYS A 410 5.76 -23.66 15.01
N SER A 411 5.74 -23.18 13.77
CA SER A 411 5.32 -23.94 12.60
C SER A 411 3.96 -24.64 12.81
N ASP A 412 2.98 -23.88 13.29
CA ASP A 412 1.66 -24.38 13.70
C ASP A 412 0.55 -23.43 13.24
N ALA A 413 -0.28 -23.88 12.29
CA ALA A 413 -1.38 -23.11 11.73
C ALA A 413 -2.64 -23.02 12.61
N THR A 414 -2.70 -23.79 13.70
CA THR A 414 -3.78 -23.72 14.67
C THR A 414 -3.64 -22.51 15.61
N VAL A 415 -2.47 -21.86 15.59
CA VAL A 415 -2.21 -20.65 16.35
C VAL A 415 -3.00 -19.47 15.78
N GLY A 416 -4.03 -19.09 16.52
CA GLY A 416 -4.78 -17.85 16.31
C GLY A 416 -6.12 -18.02 15.58
N SER A 417 -6.92 -16.97 15.65
CA SER A 417 -8.28 -16.93 15.11
C SER A 417 -8.52 -15.64 14.31
N GLY A 418 -9.61 -15.58 13.55
CA GLY A 418 -9.96 -14.41 12.74
C GLY A 418 -9.26 -14.39 11.37
N PRO A 419 -9.12 -13.21 10.73
CA PRO A 419 -8.40 -13.04 9.47
C PRO A 419 -6.93 -13.49 9.57
N ASN A 420 -6.34 -13.90 8.44
CA ASN A 420 -4.90 -14.16 8.33
C ASN A 420 -4.23 -12.88 7.80
N GLY A 421 -3.19 -12.38 8.44
CA GLY A 421 -2.51 -11.18 7.97
C GLY A 421 -1.32 -10.81 8.83
N ALA A 422 -0.49 -9.92 8.32
CA ALA A 422 0.63 -9.37 9.06
C ALA A 422 0.79 -7.89 8.74
N SER A 423 1.15 -7.13 9.78
CA SER A 423 1.42 -5.71 9.66
C SER A 423 2.63 -5.32 10.51
N PHE A 424 3.56 -4.56 9.95
CA PHE A 424 4.75 -4.08 10.63
C PHE A 424 5.34 -2.88 9.90
N TYR A 425 5.72 -1.82 10.60
CA TYR A 425 6.43 -0.70 9.99
C TYR A 425 7.53 -0.18 10.88
N MET A 426 8.53 0.44 10.26
CA MET A 426 9.62 1.13 10.95
C MET A 426 10.25 2.21 10.07
N GLY A 427 10.88 3.18 10.71
CA GLY A 427 11.62 4.21 10.00
C GLY A 427 12.55 5.01 10.89
N VAL A 428 13.51 5.65 10.22
CA VAL A 428 14.50 6.54 10.82
C VAL A 428 14.55 7.84 10.03
N GLY A 429 14.67 8.96 10.74
CA GLY A 429 14.92 10.27 10.16
C GLY A 429 16.01 10.99 10.93
N ILE A 430 16.98 11.54 10.21
CA ILE A 430 18.13 12.24 10.80
C ILE A 430 18.19 13.64 10.22
N LYS A 431 18.24 14.66 11.09
CA LYS A 431 18.40 16.06 10.68
C LYS A 431 19.80 16.57 11.01
N PHE A 432 20.40 17.24 10.04
CA PHE A 432 21.79 17.69 10.08
C PHE A 432 22.00 19.07 9.43
N GLY A 433 23.18 19.65 9.66
CA GLY A 433 23.54 21.01 9.22
C GLY A 433 23.25 22.08 10.28
N ASN A 434 23.15 23.34 9.85
CA ASN A 434 22.94 24.48 10.75
C ASN A 434 21.55 24.45 11.37
N THR A 435 21.42 24.94 12.60
CA THR A 435 20.13 25.09 13.29
C THR A 435 19.28 26.14 12.58
N VAL A 436 17.99 25.86 12.41
CA VAL A 436 17.06 26.80 11.80
C VAL A 436 16.49 27.75 12.85
N ASN A 437 17.06 28.94 12.98
CA ASN A 437 16.70 29.86 14.05
C ASN A 437 15.71 30.95 13.60
N HIS A 438 14.99 31.51 14.55
CA HIS A 438 14.38 32.83 14.39
C HIS A 438 15.45 33.91 14.23
N PRO A 439 15.16 35.03 13.54
CA PRO A 439 16.13 36.10 13.27
C PRO A 439 16.78 36.70 14.53
N GLN A 440 16.10 36.65 15.67
CA GLN A 440 16.58 37.23 16.94
C GLN A 440 17.66 36.38 17.64
N PHE A 441 17.90 35.14 17.17
CA PHE A 441 18.82 34.17 17.78
C PHE A 441 19.79 33.55 16.76
N SER A 442 20.10 34.25 15.67
CA SER A 442 20.74 33.68 14.47
C SER A 442 22.14 34.25 14.20
N ASP A 443 23.15 33.39 14.16
CA ASP A 443 24.49 33.72 13.61
C ASP A 443 24.53 33.64 12.07
N ILE A 444 23.59 32.91 11.44
CA ILE A 444 23.45 32.77 9.97
C ILE A 444 21.96 32.76 9.62
N MET A 445 21.50 33.72 8.82
CA MET A 445 20.08 33.88 8.48
C MET A 445 19.69 33.19 7.15
N PRO A 446 19.11 31.97 7.17
CA PRO A 446 18.49 31.39 5.98
C PRO A 446 17.25 32.21 5.56
N GLY A 447 17.29 32.80 4.37
CA GLY A 447 16.16 33.55 3.79
C GLY A 447 16.23 35.08 3.90
N ILE A 448 17.39 35.69 4.12
CA ILE A 448 17.56 37.17 4.07
C ILE A 448 17.07 37.77 2.72
N ASN A 449 17.23 37.04 1.61
CA ASN A 449 16.79 37.45 0.26
C ASN A 449 15.31 37.15 -0.04
N ASP A 450 14.57 36.54 0.90
CA ASP A 450 13.15 36.16 0.74
C ASP A 450 12.21 37.39 0.82
N LYS A 451 12.75 38.63 0.87
CA LYS A 451 12.01 39.87 0.62
C LYS A 451 11.50 39.95 -0.83
N ASN A 452 12.23 39.34 -1.79
CA ASN A 452 11.86 39.32 -3.20
C ASN A 452 11.09 38.05 -3.62
N GLU A 453 11.19 36.96 -2.85
CA GLU A 453 10.46 35.71 -3.11
C GLU A 453 9.17 35.64 -2.26
N GLY A 454 8.04 36.02 -2.86
CA GLY A 454 6.70 35.92 -2.25
C GLY A 454 6.30 34.50 -1.81
N SER A 455 5.12 34.35 -1.19
CA SER A 455 4.54 33.03 -0.91
C SER A 455 3.87 32.51 -2.19
N PHE A 456 4.21 31.29 -2.59
CA PHE A 456 3.72 30.68 -3.82
C PHE A 456 2.18 30.58 -3.83
N PHE A 457 1.60 30.04 -2.75
CA PHE A 457 0.16 29.91 -2.64
C PHE A 457 -0.53 31.27 -2.50
N ARG A 458 0.08 32.25 -1.80
CA ARG A 458 -0.47 33.62 -1.76
C ARG A 458 -0.55 34.26 -3.13
N ASN A 459 0.44 34.02 -3.99
CA ASN A 459 0.41 34.51 -5.37
C ASN A 459 -0.65 33.75 -6.19
N LEU A 460 -0.70 32.42 -6.08
CA LEU A 460 -1.65 31.57 -6.81
C LEU A 460 -3.12 31.91 -6.47
N PHE A 461 -3.45 32.01 -5.18
CA PHE A 461 -4.81 32.32 -4.73
C PHE A 461 -5.12 33.83 -4.71
N GLY A 462 -4.09 34.68 -4.78
CA GLY A 462 -4.23 36.14 -4.89
C GLY A 462 -4.87 36.56 -6.21
N ILE A 463 -4.74 35.76 -7.27
CA ILE A 463 -5.38 35.98 -8.58
C ILE A 463 -6.92 35.99 -8.46
N PHE A 464 -7.48 35.23 -7.51
CA PHE A 464 -8.93 35.17 -7.27
C PHE A 464 -9.46 36.29 -6.38
N LYS A 465 -8.59 37.14 -5.80
CA LYS A 465 -9.04 38.38 -5.17
C LYS A 465 -9.26 39.41 -6.26
N ARG A 466 -10.51 39.56 -6.72
CA ARG A 466 -10.93 40.78 -7.43
C ARG A 466 -10.51 41.99 -6.59
N LYS A 467 -9.87 42.97 -7.25
CA LYS A 467 -9.60 44.29 -6.67
C LYS A 467 -10.89 44.98 -6.27
#